data_AF-A0A968YEC5-F1
#
_entry.id   AF-A0A968YEC5-F1
#
_cell.length_a   1.000
_cell.length_b   1.000
_cell.length_c   1.000
_cell.angle_alpha   90.00
_cell.angle_beta   90.00
_cell.angle_gamma   90.00
#
_symmetry.space_group_name_H-M   'P 1'
#
loop_
_entity.id
_entity.type
_entity.pdbx_description
1 polymer ?
#
loop_
_entity_poly.entity_id
_entity_poly.type
_entity_poly.pdbx_seq_one_letter_code
_entity_poly.pdbx_strand_id
1 'polypeptide(L)' 'MGGVPPHNVVFDGNLSSLSHPAMIMSGGFDVTVPADITPGTYSFYCEPHRGAGMVGKITIKG' A
#
# COMPACT_ATOMS: atom_id res chain seq x y z
N MET A 1 14.06 -18.73 14.90
CA MET A 1 13.18 -17.55 14.70
C MET A 1 13.57 -16.92 13.37
N GLY A 2 12.72 -17.03 12.35
CA GLY A 2 13.06 -16.57 10.99
C GLY A 2 11.84 -16.22 10.15
N GLY A 3 10.75 -15.78 10.78
CA GLY A 3 9.59 -15.28 10.06
C GLY A 3 9.82 -13.85 9.58
N VAL A 4 9.40 -13.55 8.36
CA VAL A 4 9.30 -12.15 7.89
C VAL A 4 8.28 -11.45 8.81
N PRO A 5 8.61 -10.30 9.41
CA PRO A 5 7.67 -9.59 10.28
C PRO A 5 6.40 -9.21 9.49
N PRO A 6 5.24 -9.05 10.16
CA PRO A 6 3.97 -8.85 9.47
C PRO A 6 3.98 -7.64 8.54
N HIS A 7 3.17 -7.69 7.49
CA HIS A 7 3.03 -6.64 6.49
C HIS A 7 1.60 -6.13 6.42
N ASN A 8 1.47 -4.88 6.00
CA ASN A 8 0.22 -4.29 5.57
C ASN A 8 0.45 -3.35 4.39
N VAL A 9 -0.63 -2.82 3.83
CA VAL A 9 -0.57 -1.83 2.75
C VAL A 9 -1.48 -0.67 3.12
N VAL A 10 -0.88 0.49 3.32
CA VAL A 10 -1.56 1.74 3.65
C VAL A 10 -1.29 2.76 2.55
N PHE A 11 -2.35 3.44 2.12
CA PHE A 11 -2.30 4.54 1.16
C PHE A 11 -2.56 5.86 1.89
N ASP A 12 -1.89 6.92 1.44
CA ASP A 12 -2.17 8.28 1.90
C ASP A 12 -3.13 9.01 0.93
N GLY A 13 -3.74 10.10 1.40
CA GLY A 13 -4.51 11.02 0.56
C GLY A 13 -5.78 10.38 -0.05
N ASN A 14 -6.01 10.66 -1.34
CA ASN A 14 -7.23 10.26 -2.06
C ASN A 14 -7.41 8.74 -2.21
N LEU A 15 -6.38 7.94 -1.92
CA LEU A 15 -6.45 6.47 -1.94
C LEU A 15 -6.54 5.84 -0.55
N SER A 16 -6.61 6.64 0.52
CA SER A 16 -6.62 6.13 1.90
C SER A 16 -7.71 5.10 2.17
N SER A 17 -8.87 5.21 1.51
CA SER A 17 -9.96 4.23 1.58
C SER A 17 -9.63 2.85 1.02
N LEU A 18 -8.57 2.72 0.22
CA LEU A 18 -8.07 1.46 -0.32
C LEU A 18 -7.05 0.77 0.60
N SER A 19 -6.80 1.31 1.78
CA SER A 19 -5.83 0.75 2.73
C SER A 19 -6.32 -0.55 3.35
N HIS A 20 -5.39 -1.47 3.56
CA HIS A 20 -5.57 -2.70 4.33
C HIS A 20 -4.70 -2.61 5.59
N PRO A 21 -5.17 -1.95 6.67
CA PRO A 21 -4.35 -1.72 7.88
C PRO A 21 -4.11 -3.01 8.69
N ALA A 22 -4.94 -4.04 8.50
CA ALA A 22 -4.77 -5.33 9.16
C ALA A 22 -3.47 -6.02 8.72
N MET A 23 -2.77 -6.56 9.71
CA MET A 23 -1.44 -7.15 9.54
C MET A 23 -1.53 -8.61 9.08
N ILE A 24 -0.78 -8.97 8.04
CA ILE A 24 -0.67 -10.36 7.57
C ILE A 24 0.76 -10.88 7.70
N MET A 25 0.90 -12.17 8.00
CA MET A 25 2.21 -12.84 8.08
C MET A 25 2.67 -13.42 6.74
N SER A 26 1.73 -13.66 5.83
CA SER A 26 1.98 -14.30 4.53
C SER A 26 0.85 -13.96 3.56
N GLY A 27 1.14 -14.01 2.25
CA GLY A 27 0.18 -13.69 1.19
C GLY A 27 0.39 -12.29 0.63
N GLY A 28 -0.69 -11.70 0.09
CA GLY A 28 -0.70 -10.35 -0.48
C GLY A 28 -2.04 -9.67 -0.31
N PHE A 29 -2.14 -8.45 -0.82
CA PHE A 29 -3.35 -7.63 -0.80
C PHE A 29 -3.77 -7.33 -2.23
N ASP A 30 -5.05 -7.51 -2.53
CA ASP A 30 -5.65 -7.07 -3.77
C ASP A 30 -6.32 -5.70 -3.57
N VAL A 31 -5.95 -4.74 -4.42
CA VAL A 31 -6.49 -3.38 -4.39
C VAL A 31 -7.01 -3.03 -5.77
N THR A 32 -8.28 -2.66 -5.86
CA THR A 32 -8.89 -2.16 -7.09
C THR A 32 -8.90 -0.65 -7.07
N VAL A 33 -8.12 -0.03 -7.95
CA VAL A 33 -8.12 1.42 -8.12
C VAL A 33 -9.31 1.85 -9.00
N PRO A 34 -10.12 2.83 -8.60
CA PRO A 34 -11.24 3.33 -9.41
C PRO A 34 -10.78 3.85 -10.76
N ALA A 35 -11.56 3.58 -11.82
CA ALA A 35 -11.23 4.00 -13.18
C ALA A 35 -11.29 5.52 -13.39
N ASP A 36 -12.09 6.23 -12.59
CA ASP A 36 -12.30 7.67 -12.62
C ASP A 36 -11.32 8.45 -11.72
N ILE A 37 -10.31 7.77 -11.18
CA ILE A 37 -9.29 8.42 -10.36
C ILE A 37 -8.53 9.48 -11.17
N THR A 38 -8.23 10.60 -10.52
CA THR A 38 -7.42 11.66 -11.12
C THR A 38 -6.04 11.11 -11.52
N PRO A 39 -5.55 11.37 -12.75
CA PRO A 39 -4.18 11.04 -13.11
C PRO A 39 -3.18 11.68 -12.13
N GLY A 40 -2.17 10.94 -11.73
CA GLY A 40 -1.27 11.37 -10.67
C GLY A 40 -0.38 10.27 -10.15
N THR A 41 0.45 10.61 -9.16
CA THR A 41 1.30 9.66 -8.44
C THR A 41 0.80 9.50 -7.02
N TYR A 42 0.45 8.27 -6.66
CA TYR A 42 -0.05 7.88 -5.37
C TYR A 42 0.99 7.05 -4.65
N SER A 43 1.17 7.29 -3.35
CA SER A 43 2.13 6.54 -2.53
C SER A 43 1.41 5.52 -1.66
N PHE A 44 2.06 4.38 -1.45
CA PHE A 44 1.65 3.37 -0.49
C PHE A 44 2.86 2.90 0.32
N TYR A 45 2.62 2.34 1.49
CA TYR A 45 3.67 1.85 2.37
C TYR A 45 3.17 0.75 3.29
N CYS A 46 4.11 0.02 3.88
CA CYS A 46 3.86 -0.88 4.99
C CYS A 46 4.23 -0.15 6.29
N GLU A 47 3.30 -0.02 7.23
CA GLU A 47 3.49 0.73 8.47
C GLU A 47 4.73 0.29 9.28
N PRO A 48 4.92 -1.00 9.63
CA PRO A 48 6.08 -1.42 10.43
C PRO A 48 7.42 -1.27 9.69
N HIS A 49 7.40 -1.20 8.37
CA HIS A 49 8.61 -1.25 7.53
C HIS A 49 8.82 0.03 6.71
N ARG A 50 8.03 1.08 6.96
CA ARG A 50 8.17 2.36 6.25
C ARG A 50 9.57 2.95 6.45
N GLY A 51 10.07 2.94 7.68
CA GLY A 51 11.42 3.39 8.01
C GLY A 51 12.54 2.54 7.40
N ALA A 52 12.23 1.28 7.07
CA ALA A 52 13.15 0.37 6.36
C ALA A 52 13.03 0.47 4.83
N GLY A 53 12.16 1.34 4.31
CA GLY A 53 12.01 1.59 2.88
C GLY A 53 10.97 0.73 2.18
N MET A 54 10.08 0.04 2.89
CA MET A 54 8.93 -0.64 2.28
C MET A 54 7.86 0.40 1.90
N VAL A 55 8.19 1.20 0.90
CA VAL A 55 7.40 2.30 0.33
C VAL A 55 7.32 2.11 -1.17
N GLY A 56 6.17 2.41 -1.75
CA GLY A 56 5.91 2.25 -3.17
C GLY A 56 5.11 3.43 -3.73
N LYS A 57 5.13 3.54 -5.05
CA LYS A 57 4.38 4.56 -5.80
C LYS A 57 3.67 3.92 -6.98
N ILE A 58 2.45 4.38 -7.23
CA ILE A 58 1.65 4.05 -8.41
C ILE A 58 1.45 5.33 -9.19
N THR A 59 1.83 5.35 -10.46
CA THR A 59 1.57 6.49 -11.35
C THR A 59 0.50 6.10 -12.35
N ILE A 60 -0.60 6.86 -12.35
CA ILE A 60 -1.70 6.70 -13.29
C ILE A 60 -1.57 7.78 -14.35
N LYS A 61 -1.47 7.35 -15.60
CA LYS A 61 -1.43 8.22 -16.78
C LYS A 61 -2.81 8.22 -17.44
N GLY A 62 -3.22 9.39 -17.91
CA GLY A 62 -4.38 9.54 -18.80
C GLY A 62 -4.03 9.25 -20.25
#